data_AF-A0A7V5WQK9-F1
#
_entry.id   AF-A0A7V5WQK9-F1
#
_cell.length_a   1.000
_cell.length_b   1.000
_cell.length_c   1.000
_cell.angle_alpha   90.00
_cell.angle_beta   90.00
_cell.angle_gamma   90.00
#
_symmetry.space_group_name_H-M   'P 1'
#
loop_
_entity.id
_entity.type
_entity.pdbx_description
1 polymer ?
#
loop_
_entity_poly.entity_id
_entity_poly.type
_entity_poly.pdbx_seq_one_letter_code
_entity_poly.pdbx_strand_id
1 'polypeptide(L)'
;MIFISALILSSCGGDTAVKKQTTYFTTSSKGDYSDWTIVDNLLTAVWHVVNSSGAIDYSYNFTANCALPVDDGSRLCTINPGATCTNGVAVCTDTPSGVIRIMEVPGVALYALSNDDFQEQQLHVGFAKDSGACSQNVSGDYTMIHSGLGLRDNFGVYRSDTNFLNVLHADFGFDTSSALVTPTVKYNSSSEAESLTDLGCSDGVRVRRLGTDTIRAMLTQSGLFVLDLPAGQGGLLSFKTNRAAQIADFANKNFGGVSFPDNSGPRFVKAVSSALTANRVGLAAGDGSSTINLRIMPLTTADLETSPGYPNFATSPTGYSTPGSVLAAGYPAPKDIPGLFKLDGLTDAGRVILSAMEYNSKIIVIGMVYNHRTTSETNPATGLHFTENNLYNTGNFILFEK
;
A
#
# COMPACT_ATOMS: atom_id res chain seq x y z
N MET A 1 50.45 -29.50 24.97
CA MET A 1 49.68 -28.50 24.19
C MET A 1 49.77 -28.95 22.73
N ILE A 2 48.74 -29.66 22.27
CA ILE A 2 48.74 -30.41 21.01
C ILE A 2 47.85 -29.63 20.03
N PHE A 3 48.44 -29.08 18.97
CA PHE A 3 47.70 -28.61 17.81
C PHE A 3 47.66 -29.76 16.80
N ILE A 4 46.52 -30.45 16.71
CA ILE A 4 46.22 -31.38 15.62
C ILE A 4 45.56 -30.57 14.51
N SER A 5 46.26 -30.49 13.38
CA SER A 5 45.69 -30.09 12.09
C SER A 5 44.69 -31.15 11.63
N ALA A 6 43.40 -30.82 11.65
CA ALA A 6 42.37 -31.61 10.99
C ALA A 6 42.05 -30.98 9.63
N LEU A 7 42.52 -31.65 8.59
CA LEU A 7 42.18 -31.45 7.19
C LEU A 7 40.69 -31.83 7.03
N ILE A 8 39.79 -30.85 6.88
CA ILE A 8 38.39 -31.13 6.53
C ILE A 8 38.33 -31.27 5.01
N LEU A 9 38.22 -32.51 4.55
CA LEU A 9 37.81 -32.87 3.20
C LEU A 9 36.36 -32.40 3.00
N SER A 10 36.14 -31.38 2.17
CA SER A 10 34.80 -30.99 1.73
C SER A 10 34.26 -32.07 0.78
N SER A 11 33.38 -32.94 1.28
CA SER A 11 32.55 -33.76 0.40
C SER A 11 31.56 -32.83 -0.31
N CYS A 12 31.51 -32.90 -1.64
CA CYS A 12 30.42 -32.34 -2.44
C CYS A 12 29.11 -33.08 -2.08
N GLY A 13 28.45 -32.63 -1.02
CA GLY A 13 27.02 -32.89 -0.82
C GLY A 13 26.28 -31.94 -1.74
N GLY A 14 25.60 -32.49 -2.76
CA GLY A 14 24.65 -31.72 -3.53
C GLY A 14 23.52 -31.27 -2.61
N ASP A 15 23.59 -30.03 -2.13
CA ASP A 15 22.42 -29.34 -1.60
C ASP A 15 21.41 -29.29 -2.75
N THR A 16 20.41 -30.18 -2.71
CA THR A 16 19.14 -29.90 -3.34
C THR A 16 18.63 -28.63 -2.69
N ALA A 17 18.91 -27.48 -3.31
CA ALA A 17 18.43 -26.19 -2.86
C ALA A 17 16.91 -26.31 -2.69
N VAL A 18 16.45 -26.28 -1.44
CA VAL A 18 15.03 -26.28 -1.12
C VAL A 18 14.46 -25.05 -1.81
N LYS A 19 13.63 -25.27 -2.83
CA LYS A 19 13.00 -24.18 -3.58
C LYS A 19 12.17 -23.35 -2.62
N LYS A 20 12.50 -22.06 -2.49
CA LYS A 20 11.79 -21.15 -1.60
C LYS A 20 10.43 -20.85 -2.21
N GLN A 21 9.40 -21.53 -1.71
CA GLN A 21 8.01 -21.21 -2.02
C GLN A 21 7.56 -20.04 -1.13
N THR A 22 7.00 -19.00 -1.75
CA THR A 22 6.35 -17.91 -1.03
C THR A 22 4.94 -17.73 -1.54
N THR A 23 3.96 -17.70 -0.64
CA THR A 23 2.58 -17.34 -0.95
C THR A 23 2.33 -15.92 -0.49
N TYR A 24 1.74 -15.12 -1.36
CA TYR A 24 1.36 -13.74 -1.15
C TYR A 24 -0.15 -13.63 -1.16
N PHE A 25 -0.68 -12.86 -0.23
CA PHE A 25 -2.07 -12.42 -0.29
C PHE A 25 -2.15 -11.01 -0.83
N THR A 26 -3.07 -10.77 -1.75
CA THR A 26 -3.29 -9.44 -2.35
C THR A 26 -4.76 -9.07 -2.35
N THR A 27 -5.05 -7.76 -2.37
CA THR A 27 -6.34 -7.22 -2.83
C THR A 27 -6.21 -6.57 -4.17
N SER A 28 -7.29 -6.56 -4.93
CA SER A 28 -7.40 -5.81 -6.16
C SER A 28 -7.98 -4.42 -5.94
N SER A 29 -7.78 -3.55 -6.93
CA SER A 29 -8.47 -2.26 -7.04
C SER A 29 -10.00 -2.37 -7.13
N LYS A 30 -10.57 -3.57 -7.22
CA LYS A 30 -12.01 -3.85 -7.22
C LYS A 30 -12.55 -4.50 -5.95
N GLY A 31 -11.68 -4.79 -4.97
CA GLY A 31 -12.05 -5.49 -3.73
C GLY A 31 -11.98 -7.02 -3.82
N ASP A 32 -11.50 -7.55 -4.95
CA ASP A 32 -11.16 -8.97 -5.08
C ASP A 32 -9.95 -9.28 -4.21
N TYR A 33 -9.78 -10.55 -3.80
CA TYR A 33 -8.55 -10.98 -3.13
C TYR A 33 -7.98 -12.23 -3.77
N SER A 34 -6.69 -12.46 -3.58
CA SER A 34 -6.01 -13.55 -4.25
C SER A 34 -4.79 -14.07 -3.50
N ASP A 35 -4.55 -15.37 -3.64
CA ASP A 35 -3.35 -16.07 -3.19
C ASP A 35 -2.44 -16.26 -4.39
N TRP A 36 -1.26 -15.66 -4.36
CA TRP A 36 -0.24 -15.82 -5.39
C TRP A 36 0.94 -16.58 -4.81
N THR A 37 1.17 -17.79 -5.29
CA THR A 37 2.29 -18.62 -4.87
C THR A 37 3.35 -18.64 -5.95
N ILE A 38 4.56 -18.22 -5.60
CA ILE A 38 5.71 -18.23 -6.50
C ILE A 38 6.66 -19.35 -6.09
N VAL A 39 7.02 -20.19 -7.06
CA VAL A 39 8.08 -21.20 -6.97
C VAL A 39 8.95 -21.08 -8.21
N ASP A 40 10.15 -20.53 -8.05
CA ASP A 40 11.06 -20.18 -9.15
C ASP A 40 10.41 -19.21 -10.16
N ASN A 41 10.07 -19.73 -11.34
CA ASN A 41 9.43 -19.02 -12.45
C ASN A 41 7.97 -19.49 -12.66
N LEU A 42 7.43 -20.30 -11.75
CA LEU A 42 6.04 -20.73 -11.78
C LEU A 42 5.23 -19.90 -10.79
N LEU A 43 4.19 -19.25 -11.28
CA LEU A 43 3.19 -18.56 -10.49
C LEU A 43 1.92 -19.43 -10.44
N THR A 44 1.42 -19.73 -9.26
CA THR A 44 0.10 -20.33 -9.04
C THR A 44 -0.79 -19.30 -8.38
N ALA A 45 -1.99 -19.10 -8.89
CA ALA A 45 -2.91 -18.10 -8.37
C ALA A 45 -4.29 -18.71 -8.08
N VAL A 46 -4.85 -18.33 -6.93
CA VAL A 46 -6.28 -18.45 -6.63
C VAL A 46 -6.82 -17.03 -6.47
N TRP A 47 -7.69 -16.60 -7.37
CA TRP A 47 -8.27 -15.26 -7.36
C TRP A 47 -9.77 -15.34 -7.12
N HIS A 48 -10.22 -14.79 -6.00
CA HIS A 48 -11.62 -14.71 -5.61
C HIS A 48 -12.23 -13.40 -6.10
N VAL A 49 -13.23 -13.49 -6.97
CA VAL A 49 -14.03 -12.34 -7.40
C VAL A 49 -15.14 -12.11 -6.39
N VAL A 50 -15.21 -10.90 -5.85
CA VAL A 50 -16.07 -10.58 -4.71
C VAL A 50 -17.08 -9.51 -5.08
N ASN A 51 -18.35 -9.76 -4.75
CA ASN A 51 -19.41 -8.79 -5.01
C ASN A 51 -19.52 -7.71 -3.92
N SER A 52 -20.39 -6.73 -4.14
CA SER A 52 -20.62 -5.61 -3.22
C SER A 52 -21.14 -6.00 -1.83
N SER A 53 -21.75 -7.19 -1.69
CA SER A 53 -22.15 -7.73 -0.37
C SER A 53 -21.00 -8.43 0.37
N GLY A 54 -19.87 -8.58 -0.30
CA GLY A 54 -18.68 -9.25 0.19
C GLY A 54 -18.68 -10.77 0.04
N ALA A 55 -19.66 -11.35 -0.66
CA ALA A 55 -19.68 -12.75 -0.99
C ALA A 55 -18.81 -13.04 -2.22
N ILE A 56 -18.18 -14.22 -2.24
CA ILE A 56 -17.40 -14.70 -3.38
C ILE A 56 -18.37 -15.12 -4.47
N ASP A 57 -18.38 -14.37 -5.57
CA ASP A 57 -19.19 -14.69 -6.75
C ASP A 57 -18.65 -15.92 -7.44
N TYR A 58 -17.34 -15.97 -7.68
CA TYR A 58 -16.63 -17.12 -8.24
C TYR A 58 -15.13 -16.99 -7.96
N SER A 59 -14.35 -18.02 -8.31
CA SER A 59 -12.90 -18.02 -8.12
C SER A 59 -12.17 -18.59 -9.32
N TYR A 60 -11.16 -17.86 -9.78
CA TYR A 60 -10.23 -18.26 -10.82
C TYR A 60 -9.06 -19.03 -10.22
N ASN A 61 -8.72 -20.17 -10.82
CA ASN A 61 -7.54 -20.94 -10.45
C ASN A 61 -6.67 -21.13 -11.69
N PHE A 62 -5.42 -20.70 -11.63
CA PHE A 62 -4.53 -20.81 -12.76
C PHE A 62 -3.07 -20.95 -12.35
N THR A 63 -2.27 -21.43 -13.30
CA THR A 63 -0.81 -21.36 -13.23
C THR A 63 -0.30 -20.51 -14.37
N ALA A 64 0.83 -19.84 -14.18
CA ALA A 64 1.48 -19.02 -15.19
C ALA A 64 2.99 -19.22 -15.17
N ASN A 65 3.59 -19.26 -16.35
CA ASN A 65 5.04 -19.30 -16.51
C ASN A 65 5.58 -17.88 -16.63
N CYS A 66 6.45 -17.51 -15.70
CA CYS A 66 7.06 -16.19 -15.62
C CYS A 66 8.42 -16.14 -16.33
N ALA A 67 8.63 -15.10 -17.13
CA ALA A 67 9.94 -14.75 -17.65
C ALA A 67 10.87 -14.28 -16.51
N LEU A 68 12.16 -14.14 -16.83
CA LEU A 68 13.11 -13.49 -15.94
C LEU A 68 12.72 -12.02 -15.69
N PRO A 69 13.08 -11.44 -14.53
CA PRO A 69 12.88 -10.02 -14.28
C PRO A 69 13.49 -9.16 -15.38
N VAL A 70 12.75 -8.14 -15.82
CA VAL A 70 13.30 -7.05 -16.64
C VAL A 70 13.87 -5.97 -15.71
N ASP A 71 14.49 -4.93 -16.28
CA ASP A 71 15.23 -3.93 -15.50
C ASP A 71 14.40 -3.15 -14.45
N ASP A 72 13.07 -3.11 -14.59
CA ASP A 72 12.18 -2.53 -13.58
C ASP A 72 11.92 -3.47 -12.39
N GLY A 73 12.42 -4.70 -12.43
CA GLY A 73 12.24 -5.74 -11.42
C GLY A 73 10.98 -6.58 -11.65
N SER A 74 10.12 -6.19 -12.60
CA SER A 74 8.91 -6.92 -12.94
C SER A 74 9.18 -8.11 -13.85
N ARG A 75 8.29 -9.09 -13.81
CA ARG A 75 8.27 -10.28 -14.66
C ARG A 75 6.94 -10.35 -15.38
N LEU A 76 6.95 -10.81 -16.62
CA LEU A 76 5.73 -11.16 -17.34
C LEU A 76 5.45 -12.65 -17.14
N CYS A 77 4.25 -12.98 -16.70
CA CYS A 77 3.78 -14.33 -16.44
C CYS A 77 2.62 -14.65 -17.38
N THR A 78 2.81 -15.60 -18.29
CA THR A 78 1.77 -16.02 -19.23
C THR A 78 0.97 -17.15 -18.61
N ILE A 79 -0.36 -17.00 -18.56
CA ILE A 79 -1.27 -18.01 -18.02
C ILE A 79 -1.21 -19.26 -18.88
N ASN A 80 -0.97 -20.40 -18.23
CA ASN A 80 -0.91 -21.70 -18.87
C ASN A 80 -2.31 -22.18 -19.28
N PRO A 81 -2.43 -22.98 -20.35
CA PRO A 81 -3.67 -23.68 -20.64
C PRO A 81 -4.16 -24.51 -19.45
N GLY A 82 -5.48 -24.61 -19.28
CA GLY A 82 -6.09 -25.38 -18.20
C GLY A 82 -6.41 -24.58 -16.94
N ALA A 83 -6.40 -23.25 -17.02
CA ALA A 83 -7.02 -22.42 -16.00
C ALA A 83 -8.51 -22.79 -15.82
N THR A 84 -8.99 -22.73 -14.58
CA THR A 84 -10.36 -23.09 -14.24
C THR A 84 -11.06 -21.94 -13.54
N CYS A 85 -12.38 -22.01 -13.53
CA CYS A 85 -13.21 -21.15 -12.72
C CYS A 85 -14.19 -21.99 -11.91
N THR A 86 -14.32 -21.67 -10.62
CA THR A 86 -15.23 -22.35 -9.69
C THR A 86 -16.32 -21.38 -9.26
N ASN A 87 -17.57 -21.80 -9.40
CA ASN A 87 -18.72 -20.99 -9.00
C ASN A 87 -18.72 -20.79 -7.48
N GLY A 88 -19.05 -19.57 -7.05
CA GLY A 88 -19.42 -19.24 -5.68
C GLY A 88 -20.92 -19.00 -5.61
N VAL A 89 -21.33 -17.79 -5.21
CA VAL A 89 -22.74 -17.39 -5.24
C VAL A 89 -23.23 -17.02 -6.64
N ALA A 90 -22.32 -16.75 -7.57
CA ALA A 90 -22.60 -16.50 -8.98
C ALA A 90 -21.99 -17.59 -9.89
N VAL A 91 -22.50 -17.68 -11.12
CA VAL A 91 -21.96 -18.60 -12.12
C VAL A 91 -20.82 -17.92 -12.85
N CYS A 92 -19.70 -18.60 -12.95
CA CYS A 92 -18.59 -18.12 -13.73
C CYS A 92 -18.85 -18.27 -15.22
N THR A 93 -18.63 -17.20 -15.98
CA THR A 93 -18.88 -17.19 -17.43
C THR A 93 -17.66 -17.54 -18.25
N ASP A 94 -16.45 -17.36 -17.71
CA ASP A 94 -15.20 -17.39 -18.47
C ASP A 94 -14.06 -18.02 -17.66
N THR A 95 -13.02 -18.48 -18.36
CA THR A 95 -11.75 -18.93 -17.76
C THR A 95 -10.67 -17.89 -17.99
N PRO A 96 -9.79 -17.61 -17.02
CA PRO A 96 -8.80 -16.56 -17.13
C PRO A 96 -7.73 -16.96 -18.15
N SER A 97 -7.27 -16.00 -18.96
CA SER A 97 -6.19 -16.18 -19.93
C SER A 97 -5.43 -14.88 -20.09
N GLY A 98 -4.28 -14.92 -20.78
CA GLY A 98 -3.48 -13.73 -21.05
C GLY A 98 -2.20 -13.66 -20.21
N VAL A 99 -1.77 -12.42 -19.91
CA VAL A 99 -0.49 -12.15 -19.26
C VAL A 99 -0.69 -11.31 -18.01
N ILE A 100 -0.10 -11.78 -16.91
CA ILE A 100 0.00 -11.05 -15.66
C ILE A 100 1.42 -10.48 -15.55
N ARG A 101 1.54 -9.19 -15.26
CA ARG A 101 2.83 -8.62 -14.89
C ARG A 101 2.95 -8.58 -13.38
N ILE A 102 3.99 -9.18 -12.83
CA ILE A 102 4.25 -9.19 -11.39
C ILE A 102 5.55 -8.48 -11.04
N MET A 103 5.65 -7.95 -9.83
CA MET A 103 6.94 -7.68 -9.19
C MET A 103 6.88 -8.22 -7.77
N GLU A 104 7.96 -8.85 -7.35
CA GLU A 104 8.08 -9.49 -6.06
C GLU A 104 9.24 -8.87 -5.31
N VAL A 105 9.00 -8.56 -4.02
CA VAL A 105 10.06 -8.51 -3.02
C VAL A 105 10.02 -9.85 -2.28
N PRO A 106 11.00 -10.74 -2.49
CA PRO A 106 10.91 -12.12 -2.01
C PRO A 106 10.67 -12.23 -0.50
N GLY A 107 9.60 -12.92 -0.10
CA GLY A 107 9.18 -13.07 1.29
C GLY A 107 8.56 -11.82 1.94
N VAL A 108 8.28 -10.78 1.15
CA VAL A 108 7.84 -9.47 1.65
C VAL A 108 6.53 -9.04 0.99
N ALA A 109 6.58 -8.69 -0.29
CA ALA A 109 5.43 -8.12 -0.99
C ALA A 109 5.38 -8.54 -2.45
N LEU A 110 4.18 -8.42 -3.01
CA LEU A 110 3.90 -8.68 -4.41
C LEU A 110 2.92 -7.62 -4.91
N TYR A 111 3.14 -7.15 -6.13
CA TYR A 111 2.03 -6.68 -6.94
C TYR A 111 1.87 -7.56 -8.18
N ALA A 112 0.64 -7.69 -8.65
CA ALA A 112 0.28 -8.33 -9.90
C ALA A 112 -0.69 -7.41 -10.67
N LEU A 113 -0.42 -7.17 -11.94
CA LEU A 113 -1.26 -6.35 -12.81
C LEU A 113 -1.77 -7.23 -13.95
N SER A 114 -3.09 -7.41 -14.04
CA SER A 114 -3.69 -8.08 -15.18
C SER A 114 -3.69 -7.16 -16.42
N ASN A 115 -3.72 -7.77 -17.60
CA ASN A 115 -3.95 -7.07 -18.85
C ASN A 115 -5.46 -7.01 -19.18
N ASP A 116 -5.80 -6.35 -20.28
CA ASP A 116 -7.18 -6.13 -20.71
C ASP A 116 -7.93 -7.42 -21.09
N ASP A 117 -7.24 -8.56 -21.20
CA ASP A 117 -7.85 -9.88 -21.46
C ASP A 117 -8.79 -10.33 -20.32
N PHE A 118 -8.74 -9.66 -19.17
CA PHE A 118 -9.63 -9.87 -18.01
C PHE A 118 -10.90 -8.99 -18.03
N GLN A 119 -11.32 -8.52 -19.22
CA GLN A 119 -12.35 -7.50 -19.46
C GLN A 119 -12.01 -6.10 -18.91
N GLU A 120 -11.28 -6.01 -17.80
CA GLU A 120 -10.69 -4.78 -17.27
C GLU A 120 -9.37 -5.09 -16.53
N GLN A 121 -8.37 -4.21 -16.69
CA GLN A 121 -7.11 -4.29 -15.96
C GLN A 121 -7.33 -4.13 -14.45
N GLN A 122 -6.77 -5.05 -13.66
CA GLN A 122 -6.83 -5.05 -12.20
C GLN A 122 -5.43 -5.07 -11.60
N LEU A 123 -5.18 -4.15 -10.68
CA LEU A 123 -3.99 -4.17 -9.85
C LEU A 123 -4.28 -4.92 -8.57
N HIS A 124 -3.53 -5.98 -8.34
CA HIS A 124 -3.43 -6.70 -7.09
C HIS A 124 -2.17 -6.27 -6.33
N VAL A 125 -2.29 -5.93 -5.05
CA VAL A 125 -1.17 -5.61 -4.17
C VAL A 125 -1.32 -6.33 -2.84
N GLY A 126 -0.22 -6.85 -2.31
CA GLY A 126 -0.17 -7.29 -0.94
C GLY A 126 1.14 -7.97 -0.56
N PHE A 127 1.08 -8.87 0.42
CA PHE A 127 2.23 -9.25 1.24
C PHE A 127 2.32 -10.75 1.43
N ALA A 128 3.51 -11.21 1.84
CA ALA A 128 3.73 -12.61 2.16
C ALA A 128 2.78 -13.06 3.29
N LYS A 129 2.13 -14.21 3.05
CA LYS A 129 1.12 -14.82 3.94
C LYS A 129 1.73 -15.20 5.28
N ASP A 130 1.02 -14.86 6.36
CA ASP A 130 1.25 -15.44 7.68
C ASP A 130 0.26 -16.58 7.93
N SER A 131 0.76 -17.79 8.13
CA SER A 131 -0.05 -18.98 8.43
C SER A 131 -0.87 -18.85 9.73
N GLY A 132 -0.54 -17.92 10.63
CA GLY A 132 -1.26 -17.64 11.86
C GLY A 132 -2.23 -16.45 11.80
N ALA A 133 -2.41 -15.80 10.64
CA ALA A 133 -3.09 -14.50 10.55
C ALA A 133 -4.47 -14.44 11.22
N CYS A 134 -5.27 -15.51 11.16
CA CYS A 134 -6.61 -15.55 11.77
C CYS A 134 -6.61 -15.70 13.30
N SER A 135 -5.56 -16.28 13.90
CA SER A 135 -5.49 -16.54 15.35
C SER A 135 -4.56 -15.58 16.09
N GLN A 136 -3.75 -14.82 15.36
CA GLN A 136 -2.79 -13.89 15.94
C GLN A 136 -3.44 -12.61 16.49
N ASN A 137 -2.79 -12.03 17.49
CA ASN A 137 -3.18 -10.75 18.08
C ASN A 137 -2.79 -9.58 17.17
N VAL A 138 -3.79 -8.84 16.69
CA VAL A 138 -3.60 -7.67 15.83
C VAL A 138 -3.58 -6.34 16.60
N SER A 139 -3.61 -6.34 17.92
CA SER A 139 -3.64 -5.11 18.72
C SER A 139 -2.40 -4.25 18.52
N GLY A 140 -2.60 -2.94 18.57
CA GLY A 140 -1.52 -1.95 18.58
C GLY A 140 -1.85 -0.75 17.71
N ASP A 141 -0.86 0.12 17.55
CA ASP A 141 -0.98 1.33 16.76
C ASP A 141 -0.43 1.11 15.37
N TYR A 142 -1.10 1.70 14.38
CA TYR A 142 -0.83 1.55 12.97
C TYR A 142 -0.81 2.90 12.30
N THR A 143 0.24 3.18 11.54
CA THR A 143 0.24 4.26 10.56
C THR A 143 -0.60 3.82 9.38
N MET A 144 -1.40 4.73 8.83
CA MET A 144 -2.25 4.44 7.67
C MET A 144 -2.16 5.51 6.58
N ILE A 145 -2.36 5.04 5.35
CA ILE A 145 -2.59 5.83 4.15
C ILE A 145 -3.80 5.26 3.40
N HIS A 146 -4.66 6.14 2.92
CA HIS A 146 -5.85 5.81 2.15
C HIS A 146 -5.59 6.04 0.66
N SER A 147 -5.73 4.98 -0.16
CA SER A 147 -5.44 5.07 -1.60
C SER A 147 -6.64 5.53 -2.43
N GLY A 148 -7.80 5.76 -1.81
CA GLY A 148 -8.99 6.25 -2.50
C GLY A 148 -8.79 7.59 -3.18
N LEU A 149 -9.15 7.67 -4.46
CA LEU A 149 -9.10 8.91 -5.23
C LEU A 149 -10.27 9.83 -4.88
N GLY A 150 -10.09 11.13 -5.04
CA GLY A 150 -11.10 12.15 -4.76
C GLY A 150 -11.45 12.31 -3.27
N LEU A 151 -10.69 11.69 -2.38
CA LEU A 151 -10.86 11.78 -0.93
C LEU A 151 -10.02 12.91 -0.35
N ARG A 152 -10.46 13.40 0.81
CA ARG A 152 -9.74 14.39 1.63
C ARG A 152 -8.99 13.74 2.79
N ASP A 153 -9.47 12.60 3.26
CA ASP A 153 -9.03 11.93 4.50
C ASP A 153 -8.14 10.77 4.11
N ASN A 154 -6.84 10.95 4.29
CA ASN A 154 -5.92 10.22 3.43
C ASN A 154 -4.70 9.69 4.17
N PHE A 155 -4.35 10.22 5.34
CA PHE A 155 -3.30 9.63 6.19
C PHE A 155 -3.65 9.78 7.66
N GLY A 156 -3.05 8.95 8.49
CA GLY A 156 -3.22 9.08 9.92
C GLY A 156 -2.71 7.91 10.73
N VAL A 157 -3.35 7.69 11.86
CA VAL A 157 -3.04 6.61 12.80
C VAL A 157 -4.31 5.97 13.30
N TYR A 158 -4.29 4.66 13.50
CA TYR A 158 -5.33 3.96 14.24
C TYR A 158 -4.76 3.00 15.27
N ARG A 159 -5.52 2.72 16.31
CA ARG A 159 -5.27 1.68 17.31
C ARG A 159 -6.33 0.61 17.20
N SER A 160 -5.92 -0.63 16.99
CA SER A 160 -6.83 -1.78 17.01
C SER A 160 -6.76 -2.54 18.33
N ASP A 161 -7.87 -3.21 18.65
CA ASP A 161 -7.91 -4.28 19.64
C ASP A 161 -7.33 -5.60 19.11
N THR A 162 -7.47 -6.68 19.88
CA THR A 162 -6.86 -7.98 19.57
C THR A 162 -7.45 -8.68 18.36
N ASN A 163 -8.66 -8.32 17.93
CA ASN A 163 -9.38 -9.00 16.84
C ASN A 163 -9.74 -8.05 15.69
N PHE A 164 -9.31 -6.78 15.75
CA PHE A 164 -9.75 -5.73 14.84
C PHE A 164 -11.28 -5.61 14.84
N LEU A 165 -11.86 -5.49 16.04
CA LEU A 165 -13.29 -5.25 16.24
C LEU A 165 -13.56 -3.85 16.80
N ASN A 166 -12.70 -3.36 17.69
CA ASN A 166 -12.75 -2.00 18.18
C ASN A 166 -11.52 -1.26 17.67
N VAL A 167 -11.76 -0.14 17.00
CA VAL A 167 -10.71 0.68 16.40
C VAL A 167 -10.86 2.10 16.94
N LEU A 168 -9.75 2.68 17.41
CA LEU A 168 -9.62 4.12 17.55
C LEU A 168 -8.89 4.63 16.31
N HIS A 169 -9.32 5.72 15.67
CA HIS A 169 -8.65 6.26 14.49
C HIS A 169 -8.62 7.78 14.50
N ALA A 170 -7.62 8.32 13.81
CA ALA A 170 -7.48 9.75 13.56
C ALA A 170 -7.02 9.96 12.12
N ASP A 171 -7.89 10.53 11.32
CA ASP A 171 -7.71 10.77 9.89
C ASP A 171 -7.40 12.24 9.64
N PHE A 172 -6.38 12.46 8.82
CA PHE A 172 -5.92 13.77 8.44
C PHE A 172 -5.95 13.97 6.93
N GLY A 173 -6.15 15.22 6.56
CA GLY A 173 -6.17 15.69 5.18
C GLY A 173 -5.59 17.07 5.05
N PHE A 174 -5.53 17.56 3.82
CA PHE A 174 -5.24 18.96 3.55
C PHE A 174 -6.52 19.77 3.42
N ASP A 175 -6.43 21.04 3.80
CA ASP A 175 -7.50 22.00 3.63
C ASP A 175 -6.96 23.32 3.08
N THR A 176 -7.43 23.67 1.88
CA THR A 176 -7.17 24.95 1.22
C THR A 176 -8.28 25.24 0.22
N SER A 177 -8.63 26.50 0.01
CA SER A 177 -9.57 26.93 -1.04
C SER A 177 -8.87 27.40 -2.32
N SER A 178 -7.53 27.39 -2.34
CA SER A 178 -6.73 27.95 -3.43
C SER A 178 -5.45 27.16 -3.67
N ALA A 179 -5.17 26.89 -4.95
CA ALA A 179 -3.94 26.28 -5.43
C ALA A 179 -2.68 27.13 -5.19
N LEU A 180 -2.83 28.38 -4.75
CA LEU A 180 -1.70 29.30 -4.52
C LEU A 180 -1.35 29.47 -3.04
N VAL A 181 -2.12 28.86 -2.14
CA VAL A 181 -1.99 29.03 -0.69
C VAL A 181 -1.49 27.73 -0.07
N THR A 182 -0.49 27.85 0.81
CA THR A 182 -0.05 26.72 1.65
C THR A 182 -1.26 26.18 2.42
N PRO A 183 -1.62 24.90 2.25
CA PRO A 183 -2.77 24.34 2.94
C PRO A 183 -2.53 24.27 4.44
N THR A 184 -3.58 23.94 5.18
CA THR A 184 -3.49 23.49 6.58
C THR A 184 -3.71 21.99 6.68
N VAL A 185 -3.29 21.36 7.78
CA VAL A 185 -3.72 20.00 8.09
C VAL A 185 -5.07 20.06 8.81
N LYS A 186 -6.03 19.30 8.31
CA LYS A 186 -7.37 19.17 8.90
C LYS A 186 -7.54 17.80 9.51
N TYR A 187 -8.16 17.75 10.68
CA TYR A 187 -8.63 16.52 11.31
C TYR A 187 -10.07 16.27 10.84
N ASN A 188 -10.29 15.11 10.24
CA ASN A 188 -11.55 14.82 9.53
C ASN A 188 -12.39 13.73 10.19
N SER A 189 -11.87 13.04 11.20
CA SER A 189 -12.65 12.03 11.91
C SER A 189 -13.80 12.66 12.69
N SER A 190 -15.02 12.20 12.43
CA SER A 190 -16.23 12.63 13.11
C SER A 190 -16.41 11.94 14.47
N SER A 191 -15.84 10.74 14.62
CA SER A 191 -15.67 9.97 15.84
C SER A 191 -14.23 9.47 15.89
N GLU A 192 -13.64 9.34 17.07
CA GLU A 192 -12.35 8.63 17.21
C GLU A 192 -12.58 7.12 17.27
N ALA A 193 -13.75 6.65 17.70
CA ALA A 193 -14.00 5.24 17.97
C ALA A 193 -14.97 4.63 16.96
N GLU A 194 -14.58 3.47 16.43
CA GLU A 194 -15.38 2.64 15.53
C GLU A 194 -15.52 1.22 16.07
N SER A 195 -16.74 0.67 15.96
CA SER A 195 -17.08 -0.68 16.37
C SER A 195 -17.49 -1.51 15.16
N LEU A 196 -16.74 -2.56 14.90
CA LEU A 196 -16.91 -3.46 13.78
C LEU A 196 -17.60 -4.75 14.22
N THR A 197 -18.48 -5.27 13.38
CA THR A 197 -19.08 -6.59 13.58
C THR A 197 -18.17 -7.68 13.01
N ASP A 198 -17.95 -8.75 13.76
CA ASP A 198 -17.19 -9.91 13.29
C ASP A 198 -18.00 -10.73 12.28
N LEU A 199 -17.45 -10.91 11.08
CA LEU A 199 -17.98 -11.82 10.04
C LEU A 199 -17.10 -13.05 9.86
N GLY A 200 -16.12 -13.26 10.74
CA GLY A 200 -15.21 -14.39 10.75
C GLY A 200 -13.84 -14.09 10.16
N CYS A 201 -13.04 -15.15 10.05
CA CYS A 201 -11.76 -15.12 9.38
C CYS A 201 -11.58 -16.43 8.61
N SER A 202 -11.33 -16.34 7.31
CA SER A 202 -10.98 -17.50 6.46
C SER A 202 -9.69 -17.21 5.73
N ASP A 203 -8.84 -18.24 5.63
CA ASP A 203 -7.58 -18.22 4.89
C ASP A 203 -6.54 -17.17 5.34
N GLY A 204 -6.81 -16.39 6.39
CA GLY A 204 -5.96 -15.28 6.86
C GLY A 204 -6.58 -13.90 6.64
N VAL A 205 -7.78 -13.85 6.05
CA VAL A 205 -8.56 -12.64 5.81
C VAL A 205 -9.63 -12.51 6.89
N ARG A 206 -9.52 -11.46 7.71
CA ARG A 206 -10.54 -11.03 8.67
C ARG A 206 -11.59 -10.23 7.93
N VAL A 207 -12.84 -10.67 8.01
CA VAL A 207 -13.97 -9.95 7.42
C VAL A 207 -14.73 -9.26 8.54
N ARG A 208 -14.91 -7.96 8.40
CA ARG A 208 -15.53 -7.07 9.37
C ARG A 208 -16.62 -6.27 8.70
N ARG A 209 -17.56 -5.77 9.49
CA ARG A 209 -18.62 -4.89 8.99
C ARG A 209 -18.70 -3.60 9.79
N LEU A 210 -18.66 -2.48 9.09
CA LEU A 210 -18.85 -1.13 9.60
C LEU A 210 -20.12 -0.55 8.97
N GLY A 211 -21.22 -0.47 9.73
CA GLY A 211 -22.52 -0.11 9.17
C GLY A 211 -22.95 -1.12 8.08
N THR A 212 -23.07 -0.65 6.83
CA THR A 212 -23.37 -1.48 5.65
C THR A 212 -22.11 -1.99 4.94
N ASP A 213 -20.96 -1.45 5.27
CA ASP A 213 -19.72 -1.66 4.53
C ASP A 213 -18.98 -2.87 5.06
N THR A 214 -18.43 -3.67 4.15
CA THR A 214 -17.57 -4.80 4.49
C THR A 214 -16.11 -4.36 4.42
N ILE A 215 -15.37 -4.61 5.49
CA ILE A 215 -13.94 -4.35 5.57
C ILE A 215 -13.22 -5.68 5.62
N ARG A 216 -12.24 -5.86 4.73
CA ARG A 216 -11.32 -7.01 4.74
C ARG A 216 -9.96 -6.55 5.22
N ALA A 217 -9.45 -7.22 6.24
CA ALA A 217 -8.12 -6.96 6.78
C ALA A 217 -7.32 -8.26 6.87
N MET A 218 -6.04 -8.20 6.53
CA MET A 218 -5.14 -9.35 6.58
C MET A 218 -3.96 -9.00 7.45
N LEU A 219 -3.71 -9.84 8.46
CA LEU A 219 -2.44 -9.79 9.14
C LEU A 219 -1.39 -10.50 8.29
N THR A 220 -0.26 -9.85 8.13
CA THR A 220 0.90 -10.31 7.38
C THR A 220 2.03 -10.50 8.39
N GLN A 221 3.07 -11.25 8.04
CA GLN A 221 4.26 -11.34 8.90
C GLN A 221 4.90 -9.94 9.16
N SER A 222 4.60 -8.97 8.28
CA SER A 222 5.04 -7.57 8.29
C SER A 222 4.17 -6.57 9.07
N GLY A 223 2.91 -6.90 9.37
CA GLY A 223 1.94 -5.93 9.89
C GLY A 223 0.50 -6.21 9.42
N LEU A 224 -0.45 -5.38 9.82
CA LEU A 224 -1.86 -5.49 9.41
C LEU A 224 -2.08 -4.66 8.15
N PHE A 225 -2.62 -5.27 7.11
CA PHE A 225 -2.99 -4.60 5.89
C PHE A 225 -4.53 -4.59 5.78
N VAL A 226 -5.15 -3.42 5.61
CA VAL A 226 -6.61 -3.30 5.48
C VAL A 226 -6.94 -3.03 4.02
N LEU A 227 -7.50 -4.03 3.37
CA LEU A 227 -7.51 -4.17 1.93
C LEU A 227 -8.76 -3.65 1.24
N ASP A 228 -9.81 -3.39 2.01
CA ASP A 228 -11.12 -3.18 1.43
C ASP A 228 -11.91 -2.16 2.24
N LEU A 229 -12.20 -1.05 1.58
CA LEU A 229 -13.36 -0.20 1.80
C LEU A 229 -14.21 -0.33 0.51
N PRO A 230 -15.54 -0.11 0.57
CA PRO A 230 -16.45 -0.38 -0.54
C PRO A 230 -15.93 0.00 -1.93
N ALA A 231 -16.28 -0.77 -2.95
CA ALA A 231 -15.86 -0.54 -4.34
C ALA A 231 -15.91 0.95 -4.74
N GLY A 232 -14.79 1.48 -5.23
CA GLY A 232 -14.61 2.90 -5.58
C GLY A 232 -13.99 3.76 -4.48
N GLN A 233 -13.88 3.26 -3.24
CA GLN A 233 -13.26 4.00 -2.12
C GLN A 233 -11.76 3.74 -1.98
N GLY A 234 -11.17 2.79 -2.72
CA GLY A 234 -9.74 2.44 -2.59
C GLY A 234 -9.43 1.62 -1.33
N GLY A 235 -8.15 1.37 -1.07
CA GLY A 235 -7.69 0.57 0.08
C GLY A 235 -7.04 1.40 1.18
N LEU A 236 -7.01 0.85 2.40
CA LEU A 236 -6.34 1.45 3.56
C LEU A 236 -5.02 0.71 3.85
N LEU A 237 -3.94 1.19 3.26
CA LEU A 237 -2.63 0.61 3.49
C LEU A 237 -2.13 1.04 4.87
N SER A 238 -1.84 0.06 5.73
CA SER A 238 -1.39 0.33 7.09
C SER A 238 -0.30 -0.62 7.56
N PHE A 239 0.43 -0.19 8.57
CA PHE A 239 1.51 -0.97 9.19
C PHE A 239 1.73 -0.55 10.63
N LYS A 240 2.20 -1.47 11.47
CA LYS A 240 2.47 -1.17 12.89
C LYS A 240 3.48 -0.03 13.00
N THR A 241 3.23 0.91 13.91
CA THR A 241 4.11 2.08 14.09
C THR A 241 5.55 1.72 14.45
N ASN A 242 5.78 0.54 15.07
CA ASN A 242 7.11 0.02 15.35
C ASN A 242 7.84 -0.62 14.15
N ARG A 243 7.18 -0.72 12.99
CA ARG A 243 7.75 -1.10 11.70
C ARG A 243 7.94 0.09 10.76
N ALA A 244 7.61 1.29 11.22
CA ALA A 244 7.79 2.51 10.45
C ALA A 244 9.26 2.72 10.07
N ALA A 245 9.50 2.98 8.78
CA ALA A 245 10.81 3.36 8.30
C ALA A 245 11.24 4.71 8.89
N GLN A 246 12.54 4.91 8.98
CA GLN A 246 13.21 6.15 9.29
C GLN A 246 13.81 6.77 8.02
N ILE A 247 14.07 8.07 8.03
CA ILE A 247 14.64 8.75 6.85
C ILE A 247 15.98 8.16 6.41
N ALA A 248 16.78 7.65 7.36
CA ALA A 248 18.06 7.03 7.08
C ALA A 248 17.93 5.75 6.27
N ASP A 249 16.81 5.03 6.39
CA ASP A 249 16.62 3.74 5.72
C ASP A 249 16.57 3.94 4.20
N PHE A 250 16.02 5.07 3.75
CA PHE A 250 15.94 5.41 2.33
C PHE A 250 17.30 5.66 1.68
N ALA A 251 18.40 5.82 2.41
CA ALA A 251 19.68 6.24 1.83
C ALA A 251 20.31 5.15 0.94
N ASN A 252 20.77 5.55 -0.26
CA ASN A 252 21.49 4.69 -1.20
C ASN A 252 20.74 3.40 -1.60
N LYS A 253 19.44 3.53 -1.87
CA LYS A 253 18.54 2.43 -2.24
C LYS A 253 18.13 2.52 -3.70
N ASN A 254 17.76 1.37 -4.25
CA ASN A 254 17.09 1.27 -5.54
C ASN A 254 15.68 0.77 -5.32
N PHE A 255 14.74 1.36 -6.02
CA PHE A 255 13.33 1.05 -5.94
C PHE A 255 12.77 0.68 -7.31
N GLY A 256 11.80 -0.23 -7.30
CA GLY A 256 10.88 -0.44 -8.42
C GLY A 256 9.45 -0.43 -7.92
N GLY A 257 8.51 -0.10 -8.78
CA GLY A 257 7.11 -0.08 -8.39
C GLY A 257 6.21 0.45 -9.47
N VAL A 258 5.04 0.93 -9.06
CA VAL A 258 4.00 1.40 -9.96
C VAL A 258 3.36 2.68 -9.41
N SER A 259 3.13 3.62 -10.30
CA SER A 259 2.35 4.83 -10.07
C SER A 259 0.99 4.68 -10.75
N PHE A 260 -0.04 5.26 -10.13
CA PHE A 260 -1.39 5.45 -10.63
C PHE A 260 -1.60 6.95 -10.77
N PRO A 261 -1.20 7.54 -11.91
CA PRO A 261 -1.37 8.96 -12.16
C PRO A 261 -2.85 9.29 -12.30
N ASP A 262 -3.16 10.56 -12.05
CA ASP A 262 -4.51 11.09 -12.06
C ASP A 262 -5.31 10.90 -13.36
N ASN A 263 -4.68 11.12 -14.51
CA ASN A 263 -5.36 11.05 -15.81
C ASN A 263 -4.74 10.02 -16.76
N SER A 264 -4.14 8.96 -16.24
CA SER A 264 -3.63 7.89 -17.10
C SER A 264 -3.65 6.53 -16.43
N GLY A 265 -3.49 5.48 -17.23
CA GLY A 265 -3.27 4.14 -16.71
C GLY A 265 -2.01 4.04 -15.83
N PRO A 266 -1.85 2.91 -15.13
CA PRO A 266 -0.69 2.65 -14.28
C PRO A 266 0.63 2.74 -15.05
N ARG A 267 1.66 3.27 -14.40
CA ARG A 267 3.02 3.42 -14.98
C ARG A 267 4.05 2.79 -14.07
N PHE A 268 4.96 1.99 -14.64
CA PHE A 268 6.08 1.46 -13.87
C PHE A 268 7.09 2.56 -13.57
N VAL A 269 7.55 2.59 -12.33
CA VAL A 269 8.50 3.58 -11.84
C VAL A 269 9.73 2.87 -11.32
N LYS A 270 10.90 3.38 -11.69
CA LYS A 270 12.16 3.10 -11.02
C LYS A 270 12.56 4.34 -10.25
N ALA A 271 13.12 4.15 -9.06
CA ALA A 271 13.68 5.28 -8.34
C ALA A 271 15.02 4.91 -7.70
N VAL A 272 15.97 5.84 -7.70
CA VAL A 272 17.27 5.68 -7.06
C VAL A 272 17.45 6.79 -6.06
N SER A 273 17.74 6.42 -4.81
CA SER A 273 17.92 7.38 -3.73
C SER A 273 19.39 7.66 -3.44
N SER A 274 19.68 8.90 -3.06
CA SER A 274 21.03 9.34 -2.70
C SER A 274 21.37 9.04 -1.24
N ALA A 275 22.56 9.44 -0.80
CA ALA A 275 22.90 9.49 0.62
C ALA A 275 22.02 10.49 1.39
N LEU A 276 21.83 10.23 2.69
CA LEU A 276 21.17 11.14 3.62
C LEU A 276 21.99 12.42 3.80
N THR A 277 21.37 13.57 3.58
CA THR A 277 21.98 14.90 3.78
C THR A 277 20.98 15.82 4.49
N ALA A 278 21.34 16.32 5.68
CA ALA A 278 20.53 17.30 6.44
C ALA A 278 19.03 16.90 6.58
N ASN A 279 18.76 15.64 6.94
CA ASN A 279 17.42 15.04 7.06
C ASN A 279 16.65 14.86 5.75
N ARG A 280 17.37 14.73 4.64
CA ARG A 280 16.79 14.57 3.30
C ARG A 280 17.50 13.48 2.54
N VAL A 281 16.74 12.74 1.75
CA VAL A 281 17.27 11.77 0.80
C VAL A 281 16.77 12.18 -0.58
N GLY A 282 17.70 12.49 -1.50
CA GLY A 282 17.33 12.74 -2.89
C GLY A 282 16.78 11.46 -3.51
N LEU A 283 15.83 11.59 -4.43
CA LEU A 283 15.17 10.49 -5.13
C LEU A 283 15.02 10.84 -6.61
N ALA A 284 15.80 10.18 -7.47
CA ALA A 284 15.62 10.27 -8.92
C ALA A 284 14.64 9.19 -9.36
N ALA A 285 13.41 9.57 -9.69
CA ALA A 285 12.33 8.65 -10.08
C ALA A 285 11.97 8.82 -11.56
N GLY A 286 11.77 7.73 -12.30
CA GLY A 286 11.46 7.77 -13.72
C GLY A 286 10.69 6.55 -14.24
N ASP A 287 9.97 6.74 -15.34
CA ASP A 287 9.13 5.73 -16.02
C ASP A 287 9.75 5.23 -17.34
N GLY A 288 11.02 5.56 -17.58
CA GLY A 288 11.74 5.27 -18.83
C GLY A 288 11.59 6.35 -19.90
N SER A 289 10.59 7.23 -19.80
CA SER A 289 10.41 8.38 -20.70
C SER A 289 10.93 9.69 -20.09
N SER A 290 10.86 9.82 -18.77
CA SER A 290 11.30 11.00 -18.03
C SER A 290 11.92 10.61 -16.69
N THR A 291 12.67 11.53 -16.09
CA THR A 291 13.18 11.39 -14.72
C THR A 291 12.95 12.70 -13.98
N ILE A 292 12.39 12.60 -12.78
CA ILE A 292 12.12 13.70 -11.87
C ILE A 292 13.01 13.53 -10.65
N ASN A 293 13.62 14.62 -10.21
CA ASN A 293 14.48 14.64 -9.03
C ASN A 293 13.71 15.21 -7.84
N LEU A 294 13.34 14.34 -6.92
CA LEU A 294 12.57 14.63 -5.73
C LEU A 294 13.46 14.53 -4.49
N ARG A 295 12.91 14.90 -3.34
CA ARG A 295 13.53 14.71 -2.02
C ARG A 295 12.54 14.13 -1.05
N ILE A 296 12.87 12.97 -0.49
CA ILE A 296 12.13 12.39 0.64
C ILE A 296 12.57 13.11 1.89
N MET A 297 11.60 13.59 2.68
CA MET A 297 11.85 14.33 3.91
C MET A 297 10.85 13.94 5.00
N PRO A 298 11.27 13.83 6.27
CA PRO A 298 10.33 13.76 7.39
C PRO A 298 9.39 14.96 7.39
N LEU A 299 8.17 14.78 7.93
CA LEU A 299 7.19 15.87 8.05
C LEU A 299 7.71 17.06 8.87
N THR A 300 8.66 16.82 9.78
CA THR A 300 9.33 17.84 10.60
C THR A 300 10.32 18.72 9.85
N THR A 301 10.75 18.31 8.66
CA THR A 301 11.76 19.03 7.88
C THR A 301 11.09 20.17 7.11
N ALA A 302 11.62 21.38 7.22
CA ALA A 302 11.15 22.52 6.44
C ALA A 302 11.26 22.19 4.93
N ASP A 303 10.17 22.48 4.21
CA ASP A 303 10.09 22.44 2.76
C ASP A 303 11.00 23.50 2.11
N LEU A 304 11.42 23.23 0.88
CA LEU A 304 12.14 24.22 0.07
C LEU A 304 11.20 24.99 -0.85
N GLU A 305 10.07 24.41 -1.22
CA GLU A 305 9.00 25.07 -1.94
C GLU A 305 8.23 26.03 -1.04
N THR A 306 8.02 27.27 -1.47
CA THR A 306 7.32 28.28 -0.65
C THR A 306 6.01 28.77 -1.29
N SER A 307 5.63 28.30 -2.48
CA SER A 307 4.46 28.83 -3.19
C SER A 307 3.73 27.80 -4.09
N PRO A 308 2.72 27.06 -3.56
CA PRO A 308 2.48 26.94 -2.13
C PRO A 308 3.64 26.18 -1.45
N GLY A 309 3.69 26.17 -0.13
CA GLY A 309 4.52 25.24 0.66
C GLY A 309 3.71 24.06 1.22
N TYR A 310 4.34 23.21 2.02
CA TYR A 310 3.69 22.22 2.85
C TYR A 310 3.09 22.85 4.12
N PRO A 311 2.02 22.27 4.70
CA PRO A 311 1.48 22.75 5.96
C PRO A 311 2.46 22.51 7.11
N ASN A 312 2.24 23.23 8.21
CA ASN A 312 2.93 22.92 9.46
C ASN A 312 2.36 21.64 10.10
N PHE A 313 3.11 20.56 10.05
CA PHE A 313 2.75 19.27 10.66
C PHE A 313 3.03 19.19 12.18
N ALA A 314 3.67 20.19 12.76
CA ALA A 314 3.99 20.24 14.19
C ALA A 314 2.84 20.77 15.05
N THR A 315 1.84 21.39 14.45
CA THR A 315 0.66 21.89 15.15
C THR A 315 -0.42 20.82 15.17
N SER A 316 -1.02 20.58 16.34
CA SER A 316 -2.23 19.76 16.42
C SER A 316 -3.34 20.40 15.60
N PRO A 317 -3.96 19.69 14.65
CA PRO A 317 -5.16 20.17 13.98
C PRO A 317 -6.28 20.45 14.98
N THR A 318 -7.12 21.44 14.67
CA THR A 318 -8.31 21.78 15.47
C THR A 318 -9.23 20.57 15.59
N GLY A 319 -9.76 20.32 16.79
CA GLY A 319 -10.66 19.19 17.07
C GLY A 319 -9.94 17.91 17.52
N TYR A 320 -8.69 17.70 17.11
CA TYR A 320 -7.95 16.48 17.45
C TYR A 320 -7.56 16.40 18.93
N SER A 321 -6.98 17.49 19.47
CA SER A 321 -6.58 17.58 20.89
C SER A 321 -7.75 17.91 21.84
N THR A 322 -9.00 17.66 21.45
CA THR A 322 -10.14 17.88 22.35
C THR A 322 -10.08 16.89 23.53
N PRO A 323 -10.53 17.29 24.75
CA PRO A 323 -10.35 16.46 25.95
C PRO A 323 -11.04 15.11 25.78
N GLY A 324 -10.25 14.05 25.58
CA GLY A 324 -10.78 12.69 25.38
C GLY A 324 -10.08 11.88 24.29
N SER A 325 -9.38 12.50 23.33
CA SER A 325 -8.68 11.73 22.29
C SER A 325 -7.54 10.91 22.89
N VAL A 326 -7.67 9.58 22.80
CA VAL A 326 -6.65 8.64 23.28
C VAL A 326 -5.46 8.63 22.33
N LEU A 327 -5.67 8.82 21.03
CA LEU A 327 -4.60 8.86 20.04
C LEU A 327 -3.78 10.15 20.15
N ALA A 328 -4.40 11.31 20.40
CA ALA A 328 -3.69 12.58 20.56
C ALA A 328 -2.68 12.56 21.74
N ALA A 329 -2.91 11.72 22.75
CA ALA A 329 -1.96 11.54 23.85
C ALA A 329 -0.66 10.84 23.41
N GLY A 330 -0.74 9.92 22.45
CA GLY A 330 0.42 9.21 21.88
C GLY A 330 1.04 9.92 20.68
N TYR A 331 0.22 10.61 19.89
CA TYR A 331 0.59 11.28 18.65
C TYR A 331 0.07 12.72 18.66
N PRO A 332 0.68 13.67 19.39
CA PRO A 332 0.10 15.01 19.60
C PRO A 332 -0.10 15.84 18.34
N ALA A 333 0.66 15.56 17.29
CA ALA A 333 0.54 16.20 15.99
C ALA A 333 0.87 15.20 14.86
N PRO A 334 0.46 15.49 13.60
CA PRO A 334 0.74 14.63 12.46
C PRO A 334 2.22 14.25 12.29
N LYS A 335 3.15 15.15 12.64
CA LYS A 335 4.59 14.86 12.60
C LYS A 335 5.04 13.72 13.53
N ASP A 336 4.24 13.41 14.55
CA ASP A 336 4.58 12.43 15.59
C ASP A 336 4.18 11.01 15.18
N ILE A 337 3.41 10.87 14.09
CA ILE A 337 3.01 9.57 13.53
C ILE A 337 4.22 8.95 12.81
N PRO A 338 4.74 7.78 13.27
CA PRO A 338 5.91 7.17 12.68
C PRO A 338 5.71 6.76 11.22
N GLY A 339 6.76 6.92 10.41
CA GLY A 339 6.80 6.41 9.04
C GLY A 339 6.08 7.28 8.02
N LEU A 340 5.62 8.48 8.40
CA LEU A 340 5.12 9.49 7.46
C LEU A 340 6.23 10.43 6.99
N PHE A 341 6.24 10.68 5.67
CA PHE A 341 7.18 11.56 5.00
C PHE A 341 6.45 12.39 3.93
N LYS A 342 7.16 13.36 3.36
CA LYS A 342 6.72 14.16 2.21
C LYS A 342 7.75 14.14 1.08
N LEU A 343 7.31 14.41 -0.15
CA LEU A 343 8.21 14.66 -1.28
C LEU A 343 8.28 16.14 -1.64
N ASP A 344 9.49 16.67 -1.71
CA ASP A 344 9.78 18.04 -2.17
C ASP A 344 10.53 17.99 -3.52
N GLY A 345 10.58 19.12 -4.23
CA GLY A 345 11.06 19.19 -5.62
C GLY A 345 9.96 18.98 -6.66
N LEU A 346 8.70 19.15 -6.26
CA LEU A 346 7.54 19.24 -7.14
C LEU A 346 7.57 20.57 -7.90
N THR A 347 7.08 20.55 -9.13
CA THR A 347 7.06 21.75 -10.01
C THR A 347 5.68 22.36 -10.16
N ASP A 348 4.69 21.83 -9.45
CA ASP A 348 3.29 22.24 -9.49
C ASP A 348 2.75 22.56 -8.08
N ALA A 349 1.45 22.83 -7.99
CA ALA A 349 0.77 23.10 -6.72
C ALA A 349 0.41 21.83 -5.92
N GLY A 350 0.84 20.65 -6.38
CA GLY A 350 0.50 19.38 -5.79
C GLY A 350 1.31 19.07 -4.53
N ARG A 351 0.82 18.16 -3.69
CA ARG A 351 1.53 17.70 -2.49
C ARG A 351 1.62 16.20 -2.49
N VAL A 352 2.68 15.67 -1.89
CA VAL A 352 2.83 14.23 -1.71
C VAL A 352 3.09 13.94 -0.25
N ILE A 353 2.22 13.11 0.31
CA ILE A 353 2.46 12.42 1.59
C ILE A 353 2.70 10.97 1.25
N LEU A 354 3.72 10.39 1.89
CA LEU A 354 4.00 8.98 1.78
C LEU A 354 4.15 8.36 3.14
N SER A 355 3.82 7.08 3.22
CA SER A 355 4.08 6.22 4.37
C SER A 355 5.09 5.17 3.95
N ALA A 356 6.01 4.85 4.85
CA ALA A 356 6.98 3.81 4.60
C ALA A 356 7.22 2.94 5.83
N MET A 357 7.41 1.67 5.55
CA MET A 357 7.75 0.67 6.54
C MET A 357 9.03 -0.06 6.17
N GLU A 358 9.75 -0.49 7.19
CA GLU A 358 10.85 -1.44 7.06
C GLU A 358 10.33 -2.84 7.40
N TYR A 359 10.57 -3.77 6.49
CA TYR A 359 10.27 -5.17 6.70
C TYR A 359 11.33 -6.07 6.09
N ASN A 360 11.86 -7.02 6.87
CA ASN A 360 12.98 -7.87 6.48
C ASN A 360 14.15 -7.07 5.87
N SER A 361 14.46 -5.92 6.46
CA SER A 361 15.50 -4.98 5.99
C SER A 361 15.28 -4.42 4.58
N LYS A 362 14.03 -4.46 4.10
CA LYS A 362 13.57 -3.85 2.86
C LYS A 362 12.54 -2.77 3.14
N ILE A 363 12.59 -1.71 2.36
CA ILE A 363 11.64 -0.60 2.48
C ILE A 363 10.50 -0.77 1.48
N ILE A 364 9.30 -0.49 1.97
CA ILE A 364 8.10 -0.39 1.15
C ILE A 364 7.54 1.00 1.37
N VAL A 365 7.26 1.69 0.28
CA VAL A 365 6.84 3.09 0.26
C VAL A 365 5.51 3.16 -0.46
N ILE A 366 4.54 3.83 0.14
CA ILE A 366 3.26 4.11 -0.49
C ILE A 366 3.05 5.61 -0.42
N GLY A 367 2.78 6.25 -1.55
CA GLY A 367 2.54 7.67 -1.59
C GLY A 367 1.22 8.04 -2.24
N MET A 368 0.71 9.19 -1.82
CA MET A 368 -0.50 9.81 -2.34
C MET A 368 -0.16 11.16 -2.93
N VAL A 369 -0.76 11.47 -4.06
CA VAL A 369 -0.56 12.70 -4.81
C VAL A 369 -1.81 13.54 -4.66
N TYR A 370 -1.68 14.64 -3.93
CA TYR A 370 -2.73 15.62 -3.73
C TYR A 370 -2.62 16.68 -4.80
N ASN A 371 -3.68 16.87 -5.57
CA ASN A 371 -3.79 17.99 -6.50
C ASN A 371 -5.00 18.85 -6.17
N HIS A 372 -4.90 20.13 -6.51
CA HIS A 372 -6.01 21.05 -6.28
C HIS A 372 -7.11 20.78 -7.30
N ARG A 373 -8.33 20.55 -6.82
CA ARG A 373 -9.54 20.38 -7.62
C ARG A 373 -10.54 21.47 -7.33
N THR A 374 -11.40 21.69 -8.31
CA THR A 374 -12.46 22.68 -8.27
C THR A 374 -13.83 22.03 -8.34
N THR A 375 -14.86 22.76 -7.95
CA THR A 375 -16.26 22.32 -8.05
C THR A 375 -16.72 22.09 -9.49
N SER A 376 -15.93 22.47 -10.50
CA SER A 376 -16.22 22.18 -11.91
C SER A 376 -15.69 20.82 -12.37
N GLU A 377 -14.78 20.20 -11.61
CA GLU A 377 -14.18 18.92 -11.94
C GLU A 377 -14.99 17.76 -11.34
N THR A 378 -14.89 16.58 -11.96
CA THR A 378 -15.57 15.37 -11.51
C THR A 378 -14.72 14.63 -10.50
N ASN A 379 -15.31 14.26 -9.36
CA ASN A 379 -14.71 13.40 -8.36
C ASN A 379 -14.73 11.94 -8.85
N PRO A 380 -13.56 11.29 -9.00
CA PRO A 380 -13.48 9.92 -9.50
C PRO A 380 -14.11 8.88 -8.55
N ALA A 381 -14.22 9.14 -7.25
CA ALA A 381 -14.84 8.22 -6.31
C ALA A 381 -16.38 8.22 -6.36
N THR A 382 -17.00 9.36 -6.71
CA THR A 382 -18.46 9.49 -6.67
C THR A 382 -19.11 9.63 -8.04
N GLY A 383 -18.32 9.96 -9.08
CA GLY A 383 -18.83 10.34 -10.40
C GLY A 383 -19.57 11.68 -10.42
N LEU A 384 -19.64 12.39 -9.29
CA LEU A 384 -20.25 13.71 -9.15
C LEU A 384 -19.16 14.80 -9.12
N HIS A 385 -19.55 16.06 -9.28
CA HIS A 385 -18.61 17.16 -9.09
C HIS A 385 -18.06 17.22 -7.67
N PHE A 386 -16.83 17.72 -7.50
CA PHE A 386 -16.31 18.06 -6.18
C PHE A 386 -17.22 19.07 -5.48
N THR A 387 -17.43 18.89 -4.18
CA THR A 387 -18.34 19.74 -3.40
C THR A 387 -17.73 21.10 -3.05
N GLU A 388 -16.40 21.21 -3.08
CA GLU A 388 -15.67 22.46 -2.85
C GLU A 388 -14.33 22.44 -3.58
N ASN A 389 -13.68 23.61 -3.68
CA ASN A 389 -12.30 23.69 -4.12
C ASN A 389 -11.38 23.21 -3.00
N ASN A 390 -10.52 22.22 -3.26
CA ASN A 390 -9.57 21.71 -2.26
C ASN A 390 -8.44 20.88 -2.85
N LEU A 391 -7.48 20.46 -2.02
CA LEU A 391 -6.54 19.39 -2.32
C LEU A 391 -7.19 18.02 -2.07
N TYR A 392 -7.19 17.19 -3.10
CA TYR A 392 -7.75 15.83 -3.05
C TYR A 392 -6.68 14.83 -3.47
N ASN A 393 -6.72 13.61 -2.90
CA ASN A 393 -5.91 12.52 -3.43
C ASN A 393 -6.36 12.23 -4.87
N THR A 394 -5.44 12.34 -5.81
CA THR A 394 -5.70 12.21 -7.26
C THR A 394 -4.80 11.18 -7.90
N GLY A 395 -3.85 10.61 -7.16
CA GLY A 395 -3.01 9.55 -7.66
C GLY A 395 -2.26 8.90 -6.53
N ASN A 396 -1.81 7.68 -6.75
CA ASN A 396 -1.06 6.94 -5.74
C ASN A 396 0.18 6.33 -6.38
N PHE A 397 1.14 5.93 -5.57
CA PHE A 397 2.23 5.08 -6.02
C PHE A 397 2.64 4.12 -4.92
N ILE A 398 3.25 3.02 -5.33
CA ILE A 398 3.92 2.08 -4.44
C ILE A 398 5.33 1.82 -4.97
N LEU A 399 6.31 1.84 -4.08
CA LEU A 399 7.70 1.52 -4.37
C LEU A 399 8.19 0.44 -3.42
N PHE A 400 8.96 -0.48 -3.98
CA PHE A 400 9.59 -1.59 -3.31
C PHE A 400 11.10 -1.48 -3.45
N GLU A 401 11.83 -1.59 -2.34
CA GLU A 401 13.28 -1.72 -2.39
C GLU A 401 13.68 -3.00 -3.14
N LYS A 402 14.59 -2.87 -4.11
CA LYS A 402 15.16 -3.97 -4.89
C LYS A 402 16.29 -4.69 -4.16
#